data_AF-A0A6J4YH82-F1
#
_entry.id   AF-A0A6J4YH82-F1
#
_cell.length_a   1.000
_cell.length_b   1.000
_cell.length_c   1.000
_cell.angle_alpha   90.00
_cell.angle_beta   90.00
_cell.angle_gamma   90.00
#
_symmetry.space_group_name_H-M   'P 1'
#
loop_
_entity.id
_entity.type
_entity.pdbx_description
1 polymer ?
#
loop_
_entity_poly.entity_id
_entity_poly.type
_entity_poly.pdbx_seq_one_letter_code
_entity_poly.pdbx_strand_id
1 'polypeptide(L)'
;MVFRKSVVVLARHLCRALCEEIIVKNIEDYIGGKLPSSYKQFLESHNERPQNDVVVLYLIDELIERNKTYETTKYAPGYINIGDDSGGSAFLLKLGENDPPVHVVGHGSMDPKYMELVSDSFIEWLKSGCKYDQ
;
A
#
# COMPACT_ATOMS: atom_id res chain seq x y z
N MET A 1 -38.12 -25.64 -0.77
CA MET A 1 -36.94 -25.70 0.13
C MET A 1 -35.80 -24.90 -0.49
N VAL A 2 -35.80 -23.56 -0.36
CA VAL A 2 -34.71 -22.69 -0.85
C VAL A 2 -34.54 -21.51 0.09
N PHE A 3 -33.72 -21.67 1.13
CA PHE A 3 -33.18 -20.57 1.95
C PHE A 3 -31.83 -21.05 2.53
N ARG A 4 -30.82 -21.23 1.67
CA ARG A 4 -29.45 -21.56 2.10
C ARG A 4 -28.34 -20.76 1.42
N LYS A 5 -28.64 -19.98 0.37
CA LYS A 5 -27.62 -19.20 -0.33
C LYS A 5 -27.22 -17.89 0.38
N SER A 6 -28.17 -17.17 1.01
CA SER A 6 -27.90 -15.84 1.57
C SER A 6 -27.00 -15.84 2.82
N VAL A 7 -27.12 -16.82 3.71
CA VAL A 7 -26.32 -16.88 4.95
C VAL A 7 -24.85 -17.19 4.65
N VAL A 8 -24.57 -18.04 3.67
CA VAL A 8 -23.20 -18.42 3.29
C VAL A 8 -22.45 -17.28 2.62
N VAL A 9 -23.13 -16.50 1.77
CA VAL A 9 -22.53 -15.32 1.13
C VAL A 9 -22.23 -14.24 2.18
N LEU A 10 -23.16 -13.95 3.09
CA LEU A 10 -22.96 -12.97 4.15
C LEU A 10 -21.81 -13.38 5.09
N ALA A 11 -21.75 -14.65 5.49
CA ALA A 11 -20.67 -15.18 6.33
C ALA A 11 -19.30 -15.11 5.66
N ARG A 12 -19.20 -15.30 4.34
CA ARG A 12 -17.95 -15.14 3.58
C ARG A 12 -17.47 -13.69 3.53
N HIS A 13 -18.38 -12.74 3.33
CA HIS A 13 -18.04 -11.31 3.34
C HIS A 13 -17.59 -10.85 4.73
N LEU A 14 -18.28 -11.28 5.79
CA LEU A 14 -17.90 -11.00 7.17
C LEU A 14 -16.53 -11.60 7.54
N CYS A 15 -16.28 -12.84 7.16
CA CYS A 15 -15.00 -13.51 7.41
C CYS A 15 -13.83 -12.81 6.69
N ARG A 16 -14.08 -12.32 5.47
CA ARG A 16 -13.09 -11.58 4.69
C ARG A 16 -12.76 -10.23 5.34
N ALA A 17 -13.77 -9.43 5.67
CA ALA A 17 -13.57 -8.11 6.27
C ALA A 17 -12.79 -8.20 7.61
N LEU A 18 -13.11 -9.19 8.43
CA LEU A 18 -12.37 -9.44 9.69
C LEU A 18 -10.91 -9.82 9.44
N CYS A 19 -10.62 -10.59 8.39
CA CYS A 19 -9.26 -10.96 8.04
C CYS A 19 -8.45 -9.74 7.55
N GLU A 20 -9.05 -8.92 6.69
CA GLU A 20 -8.45 -7.68 6.19
C GLU A 20 -8.15 -6.70 7.34
N GLU A 21 -9.07 -6.51 8.29
CA GLU A 21 -8.81 -5.69 9.48
C GLU A 21 -7.62 -6.20 10.31
N ILE A 22 -7.51 -7.52 10.50
CA ILE A 22 -6.38 -8.14 11.21
C ILE A 22 -5.07 -7.92 10.44
N ILE A 23 -5.07 -8.10 9.12
CA ILE A 23 -3.89 -7.91 8.29
C ILE A 23 -3.45 -6.43 8.30
N VAL A 24 -4.38 -5.50 8.11
CA VAL A 24 -4.11 -4.05 8.21
C VAL A 24 -3.52 -3.72 9.58
N LYS A 25 -4.10 -4.24 10.66
CA LYS A 25 -3.57 -4.04 12.01
C LYS A 25 -2.14 -4.58 12.15
N ASN A 26 -1.85 -5.77 11.61
CA ASN A 26 -0.50 -6.34 11.64
C ASN A 26 0.51 -5.48 10.86
N ILE A 27 0.09 -4.91 9.72
CA ILE A 27 0.92 -3.97 8.95
C ILE A 27 1.17 -2.70 9.77
N GLU A 28 0.14 -2.09 10.34
CA GLU A 28 0.26 -0.89 11.18
C GLU A 28 1.14 -1.10 12.41
N ASP A 29 0.99 -2.26 13.08
CA ASP A 29 1.83 -2.66 14.22
C ASP A 29 3.30 -2.86 13.78
N TYR A 30 3.54 -3.42 12.59
CA TYR A 30 4.89 -3.64 12.04
C TYR A 30 5.58 -2.33 11.66
N ILE A 31 4.89 -1.43 10.96
CA ILE A 31 5.46 -0.15 10.50
C ILE A 31 5.50 0.93 11.60
N GLY A 32 4.82 0.68 12.74
CA GLY A 32 4.80 1.60 13.89
C GLY A 32 3.93 2.83 13.70
N GLY A 33 2.88 2.75 12.87
CA GLY A 33 2.01 3.89 12.58
C GLY A 33 0.77 3.50 11.78
N LYS A 34 -0.17 4.44 11.65
CA LYS A 34 -1.42 4.21 10.92
C LYS A 34 -1.22 4.32 9.41
N LEU A 35 -1.81 3.40 8.66
CA LEU A 35 -1.83 3.51 7.21
C LEU A 35 -2.68 4.72 6.79
N PRO A 36 -2.32 5.38 5.68
CA PRO A 36 -3.16 6.45 5.14
C PRO A 36 -4.57 5.99 4.85
N SER A 37 -5.55 6.88 5.05
CA SER A 37 -6.96 6.55 4.84
C SER A 37 -7.26 6.16 3.39
N SER A 38 -6.73 6.92 2.43
CA SER A 38 -6.89 6.63 1.00
C SER A 38 -6.18 5.33 0.60
N TYR A 39 -5.02 5.04 1.17
CA TYR A 39 -4.29 3.81 0.90
C TYR A 39 -5.00 2.57 1.49
N LYS A 40 -5.60 2.67 2.67
CA LYS A 40 -6.44 1.58 3.21
C LYS A 40 -7.64 1.28 2.31
N GLN A 41 -8.35 2.32 1.87
CA GLN A 41 -9.48 2.15 0.94
C GLN A 41 -9.04 1.49 -0.37
N PHE A 42 -7.84 1.81 -0.85
CA PHE A 42 -7.24 1.13 -2.00
C PHE A 42 -7.03 -0.37 -1.74
N LEU A 43 -6.41 -0.74 -0.61
CA LEU A 43 -6.17 -2.14 -0.24
C LEU A 43 -7.47 -2.95 -0.09
N GLU A 44 -8.55 -2.33 0.41
CA GLU A 44 -9.86 -2.96 0.56
C GLU A 44 -10.59 -3.18 -0.78
N SER A 45 -10.36 -2.30 -1.76
CA SER A 45 -11.10 -2.28 -3.03
C SER A 45 -10.42 -3.04 -4.17
N HIS A 46 -9.14 -3.40 -4.05
CA HIS A 46 -8.37 -4.01 -5.13
C HIS A 46 -7.98 -5.46 -4.79
N ASN A 47 -8.60 -6.40 -5.50
CA ASN A 47 -8.24 -7.82 -5.45
C ASN A 47 -7.14 -8.20 -6.45
N GLU A 48 -6.91 -7.34 -7.44
CA GLU A 48 -5.92 -7.55 -8.49
C GLU A 48 -4.84 -6.49 -8.35
N ARG A 49 -3.59 -6.90 -8.57
CA ARG A 49 -2.42 -6.03 -8.48
C ARG A 49 -2.54 -4.87 -9.46
N PRO A 50 -2.61 -3.62 -8.97
CA PRO A 50 -2.57 -2.46 -9.83
C PRO A 50 -1.13 -2.25 -10.29
N GLN A 51 -0.93 -2.36 -11.60
CA GLN A 51 0.37 -2.22 -12.22
C GLN A 51 0.22 -1.57 -13.59
N ASN A 52 1.21 -0.79 -13.98
CA ASN A 52 1.45 -0.41 -15.36
C ASN A 52 2.80 -0.99 -15.81
N ASP A 53 3.30 -0.61 -16.99
CA ASP A 53 4.56 -1.14 -17.52
C ASP A 53 5.79 -0.74 -16.70
N VAL A 54 5.66 0.25 -15.80
CA VAL A 54 6.74 0.82 -15.00
C VAL A 54 6.54 0.54 -13.51
N VAL A 55 5.36 0.80 -12.97
CA VAL A 55 5.06 0.78 -11.54
C VAL A 55 4.26 -0.46 -11.15
N VAL A 56 4.72 -1.13 -10.09
CA VAL A 56 4.05 -2.27 -9.47
C VAL A 56 3.70 -1.92 -8.02
N LEU A 57 2.40 -1.82 -7.71
CA LEU A 57 1.95 -1.69 -6.32
C LEU A 57 1.90 -3.05 -5.62
N TYR A 58 2.25 -3.07 -4.35
CA TYR A 58 2.21 -4.27 -3.52
C TYR A 58 0.79 -4.62 -3.09
N LEU A 59 0.50 -5.91 -3.10
CA LEU A 59 -0.70 -6.44 -2.48
C LEU A 59 -0.56 -6.42 -0.96
N ILE A 60 -1.70 -6.47 -0.27
CA ILE A 60 -1.75 -6.36 1.19
C ILE A 60 -0.90 -7.42 1.91
N ASP A 61 -0.83 -8.63 1.37
CA ASP A 61 -0.07 -9.76 1.91
C ASP A 61 1.44 -9.67 1.64
N GLU A 62 1.87 -8.78 0.75
CA GLU A 62 3.28 -8.56 0.41
C GLU A 62 3.89 -7.42 1.22
N LEU A 63 3.09 -6.52 1.77
CA LEU A 63 3.57 -5.27 2.37
C LEU A 63 4.60 -5.47 3.48
N ILE A 64 4.36 -6.41 4.41
CA ILE A 64 5.30 -6.66 5.50
C ILE A 64 6.61 -7.26 4.96
N GLU A 65 6.53 -8.21 4.03
CA GLU A 65 7.71 -8.86 3.46
C GLU A 65 8.57 -7.83 2.70
N ARG A 66 7.95 -7.04 1.82
CA ARG A 66 8.64 -6.03 1.03
C ARG A 66 9.23 -4.90 1.87
N ASN A 67 8.49 -4.37 2.83
CA ASN A 67 9.02 -3.33 3.73
C ASN A 67 10.14 -3.86 4.63
N LYS A 68 10.13 -5.16 4.96
CA LYS A 68 11.23 -5.80 5.67
C LYS A 68 12.46 -5.98 4.80
N THR A 69 12.27 -6.43 3.56
CA THR A 69 13.35 -6.66 2.59
C THR A 69 14.13 -5.38 2.29
N TYR A 70 13.45 -4.23 2.25
CA TYR A 70 14.10 -2.92 2.04
C TYR A 70 14.39 -2.15 3.32
N GLU A 71 14.19 -2.76 4.49
CA GLU A 71 14.38 -2.13 5.82
C GLU A 71 13.70 -0.74 5.94
N THR A 72 12.54 -0.54 5.30
CA THR A 72 11.88 0.78 5.20
C THR A 72 11.65 1.40 6.57
N THR A 73 11.23 0.61 7.56
CA THR A 73 10.96 1.11 8.93
C THR A 73 12.21 1.63 9.64
N LYS A 74 13.40 1.17 9.24
CA LYS A 74 14.69 1.59 9.79
C LYS A 74 15.19 2.87 9.11
N TYR A 75 15.12 2.93 7.78
CA TYR A 75 15.73 4.05 7.04
C TYR A 75 14.75 5.17 6.66
N ALA A 76 13.46 4.88 6.54
CA ALA A 76 12.39 5.84 6.31
C ALA A 76 11.28 5.71 7.38
N PRO A 77 11.60 5.92 8.68
CA PRO A 77 10.61 5.84 9.75
C PRO A 77 9.48 6.85 9.52
N GLY A 78 8.24 6.43 9.75
CA GLY A 78 7.05 7.25 9.47
C GLY A 78 6.56 7.18 8.02
N TYR A 79 7.14 6.31 7.21
CA TYR A 79 6.70 6.02 5.84
C TYR A 79 6.45 4.51 5.64
N ILE A 80 5.68 4.20 4.61
CA ILE A 80 5.50 2.84 4.08
C ILE A 80 5.89 2.80 2.61
N ASN A 81 6.66 1.77 2.22
CA ASN A 81 6.90 1.43 0.83
C ASN A 81 5.68 0.65 0.29
N ILE A 82 5.04 1.20 -0.74
CA ILE A 82 3.78 0.69 -1.31
C ILE A 82 3.97 0.02 -2.68
N GLY A 83 5.17 0.06 -3.25
CA GLY A 83 5.44 -0.47 -4.59
C GLY A 83 6.83 -0.11 -5.09
N ASP A 84 7.22 -0.68 -6.22
CA ASP A 84 8.49 -0.41 -6.87
C ASP A 84 8.34 -0.26 -8.39
N ASP A 85 9.42 0.20 -9.03
CA ASP A 85 9.52 0.29 -10.49
C ASP A 85 10.25 -0.90 -11.13
N SER A 86 10.59 -1.92 -10.35
CA SER A 86 11.49 -3.04 -10.72
C SER A 86 12.87 -2.65 -11.28
N GLY A 87 13.19 -1.36 -11.32
CA GLY A 87 14.45 -0.74 -11.77
C GLY A 87 15.33 -0.23 -10.64
N GLY A 88 14.83 -0.25 -9.40
CA GLY A 88 15.59 0.07 -8.19
C GLY A 88 15.01 1.19 -7.35
N SER A 89 13.76 1.61 -7.59
CA SER A 89 13.09 2.67 -6.82
C SER A 89 11.89 2.14 -6.03
N ALA A 90 11.65 2.71 -4.85
CA ALA A 90 10.46 2.51 -4.03
C ALA A 90 9.52 3.71 -4.14
N PHE A 91 8.22 3.46 -4.07
CA PHE A 91 7.20 4.48 -3.87
C PHE A 91 6.75 4.52 -2.41
N LEU A 92 6.80 5.69 -1.78
CA LEU A 92 6.53 5.86 -0.36
C LEU A 92 5.36 6.79 -0.08
N LEU A 93 4.57 6.41 0.92
CA LEU A 93 3.54 7.26 1.52
C LEU A 93 3.88 7.55 2.98
N LYS A 94 3.58 8.77 3.42
CA LYS A 94 3.71 9.15 4.83
C LYS A 94 2.55 8.58 5.65
N LEU A 95 2.85 8.02 6.81
CA LEU A 95 1.86 7.42 7.71
C LEU A 95 0.94 8.47 8.35
N GLY A 96 -0.28 8.05 8.68
CA GLY A 96 -1.25 8.81 9.46
C GLY A 96 -1.99 9.92 8.71
N GLU A 97 -1.63 10.20 7.46
CA GLU A 97 -2.29 11.22 6.63
C GLU A 97 -3.52 10.64 5.90
N ASN A 98 -4.49 11.48 5.54
CA ASN A 98 -5.68 11.00 4.83
C ASN A 98 -5.38 10.64 3.38
N ASP A 99 -4.71 11.54 2.66
CA ASP A 99 -4.32 11.36 1.27
C ASP A 99 -2.94 12.00 1.04
N PRO A 100 -1.86 11.28 1.39
CA PRO A 100 -0.52 11.83 1.37
C PRO A 100 0.01 11.99 -0.06
N PRO A 101 1.03 12.86 -0.25
CA PRO A 101 1.82 12.86 -1.47
C PRO A 101 2.56 11.54 -1.67
N VAL A 102 2.71 11.16 -2.93
CA VAL A 102 3.51 10.01 -3.36
C VAL A 102 4.93 10.47 -3.60
N HIS A 103 5.87 9.80 -2.96
CA HIS A 103 7.29 10.04 -3.15
C HIS A 103 7.97 8.83 -3.78
N VAL A 104 9.10 9.06 -4.44
CA VAL A 104 9.99 8.00 -4.94
C VAL A 104 11.37 8.15 -4.34
N VAL A 105 12.05 7.03 -4.08
CA VAL A 105 13.45 7.01 -3.64
C VAL A 105 14.13 5.75 -4.16
N GLY A 106 15.42 5.82 -4.48
CA GLY A 106 16.21 4.62 -4.79
C GLY A 106 16.26 3.66 -3.60
N HIS A 107 16.04 2.36 -3.81
CA HIS A 107 16.20 1.31 -2.80
C HIS A 107 17.58 1.33 -2.15
N GLY A 108 18.63 1.59 -2.94
CA GLY A 108 20.01 1.69 -2.43
C GLY A 108 20.29 2.95 -1.60
N SER A 109 19.37 3.91 -1.57
CA SER A 109 19.48 5.19 -0.87
C SER A 109 18.20 5.51 -0.10
N MET A 110 17.49 4.49 0.40
CA MET A 110 16.24 4.63 1.16
C MET A 110 16.45 5.60 2.33
N ASP A 111 16.02 6.85 2.19
CA ASP A 111 16.13 7.90 3.21
C ASP A 111 15.17 9.05 2.81
N PRO A 112 14.31 9.54 3.71
CA PRO A 112 13.42 10.67 3.45
C PRO A 112 14.08 11.92 2.87
N LYS A 113 15.37 12.14 3.14
CA LYS A 113 16.11 13.29 2.61
C LYS A 113 16.40 13.21 1.11
N TYR A 114 16.29 12.02 0.51
CA TYR A 114 16.54 11.77 -0.92
C TYR A 114 15.25 11.45 -1.69
N MET A 115 14.09 11.60 -1.05
CA MET A 115 12.82 11.38 -1.71
C MET A 115 12.52 12.51 -2.70
N GLU A 116 11.99 12.12 -3.86
CA GLU A 116 11.46 13.04 -4.86
C GLU A 116 9.93 12.93 -4.91
N LEU A 117 9.26 14.06 -5.14
CA LEU A 117 7.81 14.11 -5.24
C LEU A 117 7.36 13.57 -6.60
N VAL A 118 6.48 12.56 -6.60
CA VAL A 118 5.84 12.02 -7.81
C VAL A 118 4.46 12.63 -8.02
N SER A 119 3.70 12.81 -6.93
CA SER A 119 2.38 13.40 -6.96
C SER A 119 2.01 13.96 -5.60
N ASP A 120 1.25 15.06 -5.56
CA ASP A 120 0.75 15.66 -4.32
C ASP A 120 -0.36 14.84 -3.63
N SER A 121 -0.91 13.82 -4.30
CA SER A 121 -2.04 13.01 -3.81
C SER A 121 -1.93 11.57 -4.31
N PHE A 122 -2.01 10.61 -3.37
CA PHE A 122 -2.09 9.20 -3.71
C PHE A 122 -3.33 8.87 -4.56
N ILE A 123 -4.49 9.46 -4.23
CA ILE A 123 -5.72 9.25 -5.01
C ILE A 123 -5.56 9.74 -6.45
N GLU A 124 -5.02 10.94 -6.67
CA GLU A 124 -4.85 11.47 -8.03
C GLU A 124 -3.79 10.70 -8.80
N TRP A 125 -2.70 10.28 -8.14
CA TRP A 125 -1.70 9.41 -8.76
C TRP A 125 -2.30 8.07 -9.18
N LEU A 126 -3.11 7.43 -8.33
CA LEU A 126 -3.81 6.19 -8.66
C LEU A 126 -4.76 6.38 -9.86
N LYS A 127 -5.57 7.44 -9.87
CA LYS A 127 -6.47 7.78 -11.00
C LYS A 127 -5.72 8.03 -12.30
N SER A 128 -4.49 8.54 -12.23
CA SER A 128 -3.65 8.75 -13.41
C SER A 128 -3.15 7.43 -14.02
N GLY A 129 -3.34 6.31 -13.33
CA GLY A 129 -2.78 5.01 -13.68
C GLY A 129 -1.36 4.82 -13.14
N CYS A 130 -1.03 5.42 -11.99
CA CYS A 130 0.29 5.39 -11.37
C CYS A 130 1.40 5.88 -12.32
N LYS A 131 1.17 6.97 -13.05
CA LYS A 131 2.17 7.51 -14.00
C LYS A 131 3.47 7.85 -13.29
N TYR A 132 4.56 7.43 -13.89
CA TYR A 132 5.91 7.75 -13.44
C TYR A 132 6.81 7.78 -14.68
N ASP A 133 7.22 8.98 -15.06
CA ASP A 133 8.13 9.21 -16.17
C ASP A 133 9.54 9.31 -15.56
N GLN A 134 10.34 8.25 -15.69
CA GLN A 134 11.78 8.26 -15.33
C GLN A 134 12.58 9.15 -16.29
#